data_AF-A0A2R6M3P9-F1
#
_entry.id   AF-A0A2R6M3P9-F1
#
_cell.length_a   1.000
_cell.length_b   1.000
_cell.length_c   1.000
_cell.angle_alpha   90.00
_cell.angle_beta   90.00
_cell.angle_gamma   90.00
#
_symmetry.space_group_name_H-M   'P 1'
#
loop_
_entity.id
_entity.type
_entity.pdbx_description
1 polymer ?
#
loop_
_entity_poly.entity_id
_entity_poly.type
_entity_poly.pdbx_seq_one_letter_code
_entity_poly.pdbx_strand_id
1 'polypeptide(L)'
;LPKTTLDEHGVSEEQIERREMDEDFAAVVTSELERTEERYREGVAGIKYLPEDCQFPVLLAAVLYADHHRLIRAHDYDVLTATPELSTARKLSLLARTRWHWLWNKDPEAVFAKVSTVPMPGAARPDSGMGEPRPMG
;
A
#
# COMPACT_ATOMS: atom_id res chain seq x y z
N LEU A 1 -10.44 -14.28 1.78
CA LEU A 1 -9.21 -14.25 2.60
C LEU A 1 -8.66 -15.67 2.73
N PRO A 2 -7.34 -15.89 2.90
CA PRO A 2 -6.80 -17.22 3.11
C PRO A 2 -7.36 -17.87 4.38
N LYS A 3 -7.84 -19.11 4.30
CA LYS A 3 -8.42 -19.82 5.47
C LYS A 3 -7.42 -19.97 6.62
N THR A 4 -6.15 -20.20 6.30
CA THR A 4 -5.07 -20.30 7.29
C THR A 4 -4.96 -19.07 8.18
N THR A 5 -5.04 -17.87 7.59
CA THR A 5 -4.94 -16.61 8.35
C THR A 5 -6.21 -16.35 9.16
N LEU A 6 -7.38 -16.74 8.62
CA LEU A 6 -8.64 -16.68 9.37
C LEU A 6 -8.59 -17.57 10.62
N ASP A 7 -8.13 -18.82 10.46
CA ASP A 7 -8.00 -19.79 11.54
C ASP A 7 -6.99 -19.34 12.61
N GLU A 8 -5.87 -18.74 12.20
CA GLU A 8 -4.83 -18.19 13.11
C GLU A 8 -5.37 -17.08 14.02
N HIS A 9 -6.33 -16.30 13.53
CA HIS A 9 -6.94 -15.18 14.25
C HIS A 9 -8.36 -15.48 14.78
N GLY A 10 -8.84 -16.73 14.65
CA GLY A 10 -10.16 -17.12 15.17
C GLY A 10 -11.37 -16.53 14.41
N VAL A 11 -11.16 -16.01 13.20
CA VAL A 11 -12.22 -15.37 12.39
C VAL A 11 -12.96 -16.41 11.58
N SER A 12 -14.29 -16.41 11.66
CA SER A 12 -15.13 -17.34 10.89
C SER A 12 -15.55 -16.78 9.52
N GLU A 13 -15.86 -17.66 8.56
CA GLU A 13 -16.43 -17.23 7.27
C GLU A 13 -17.80 -16.53 7.46
N GLU A 14 -18.61 -16.97 8.42
CA GLU A 14 -19.91 -16.37 8.74
C GLU A 14 -19.78 -14.91 9.20
N GLN A 15 -18.76 -14.60 10.00
CA GLN A 15 -18.45 -13.23 10.42
C GLN A 15 -18.19 -12.31 9.22
N ILE A 16 -17.47 -12.81 8.22
CA ILE A 16 -17.19 -12.06 6.97
C ILE A 16 -18.48 -11.81 6.20
N GLU A 17 -19.33 -12.84 6.07
CA GLU A 17 -20.63 -12.72 5.39
C GLU A 17 -21.55 -11.69 6.06
N ARG A 18 -21.53 -11.65 7.41
CA ARG A 18 -22.27 -10.66 8.20
C ARG A 18 -21.61 -9.27 8.22
N ARG A 19 -20.43 -9.11 7.64
CA ARG A 19 -19.62 -7.88 7.62
C ARG A 19 -19.30 -7.34 9.01
N GLU A 20 -19.06 -8.25 9.94
CA GLU A 20 -18.72 -7.91 11.32
C GLU A 20 -17.24 -7.56 11.42
N MET A 21 -16.97 -6.26 11.55
CA MET A 21 -15.63 -5.71 11.76
C MET A 21 -15.33 -5.65 13.26
N ASP A 22 -14.37 -6.45 13.71
CA ASP A 22 -13.84 -6.47 15.07
C ASP A 22 -12.30 -6.49 15.06
N GLU A 23 -11.69 -6.54 16.25
CA GLU A 23 -10.24 -6.53 16.41
C GLU A 23 -9.57 -7.76 15.79
N ASP A 24 -10.24 -8.92 15.81
CA ASP A 24 -9.72 -10.17 15.25
C ASP A 24 -9.72 -10.14 13.71
N PHE A 25 -10.78 -9.62 13.10
CA PHE A 25 -10.80 -9.38 11.65
C PHE A 25 -9.78 -8.32 11.23
N ALA A 26 -9.64 -7.23 12.00
CA ALA A 26 -8.61 -6.22 11.75
C ALA A 26 -7.20 -6.83 11.81
N ALA A 27 -6.97 -7.80 12.72
CA ALA A 27 -5.71 -8.53 12.81
C ALA A 27 -5.44 -9.41 11.57
N VAL A 28 -6.48 -10.07 11.02
CA VAL A 28 -6.37 -10.80 9.74
C VAL A 28 -5.95 -9.86 8.61
N VAL A 29 -6.64 -8.72 8.48
CA VAL A 29 -6.32 -7.73 7.43
C VAL A 29 -4.90 -7.20 7.60
N THR A 30 -4.47 -6.96 8.84
CA THR A 30 -3.11 -6.52 9.16
C THR A 30 -2.07 -7.56 8.73
N SER A 31 -2.27 -8.83 9.08
CA SER A 31 -1.37 -9.93 8.69
C SER A 31 -1.24 -10.05 7.16
N GLU A 32 -2.36 -10.01 6.44
CA GLU A 32 -2.33 -10.06 4.97
C GLU A 32 -1.72 -8.78 4.34
N LEU A 33 -1.87 -7.63 4.99
CA LEU A 33 -1.23 -6.38 4.57
C LEU A 33 0.30 -6.51 4.70
N GLU A 34 0.80 -6.98 5.84
CA GLU A 34 2.23 -7.19 6.08
C GLU A 34 2.85 -8.19 5.10
N ARG A 35 2.16 -9.32 4.84
CA ARG A 35 2.59 -10.30 3.83
C ARG A 35 2.62 -9.71 2.43
N THR A 36 1.68 -8.82 2.11
CA THR A 36 1.66 -8.11 0.82
C THR A 36 2.82 -7.11 0.73
N GLU A 37 3.13 -6.39 1.81
CA GLU A 37 4.25 -5.46 1.89
C GLU A 37 5.60 -6.18 1.69
N GLU A 38 5.74 -7.40 2.19
CA GLU A 38 6.91 -8.25 1.90
C GLU A 38 7.05 -8.59 0.41
N ARG A 39 5.95 -8.97 -0.23
CA ARG A 39 5.94 -9.23 -1.67
C ARG A 39 6.27 -7.99 -2.50
N TYR A 40 5.87 -6.79 -2.05
CA TYR A 40 6.31 -5.54 -2.69
C TYR A 40 7.82 -5.35 -2.59
N ARG A 41 8.41 -5.60 -1.42
CA ARG A 41 9.86 -5.48 -1.21
C ARG A 41 10.62 -6.36 -2.20
N GLU A 42 10.22 -7.62 -2.34
CA GLU A 42 10.83 -8.57 -3.28
C GLU A 42 10.54 -8.20 -4.74
N GLY A 43 9.29 -7.89 -5.07
CA GLY A 43 8.85 -7.60 -6.44
C GLY A 43 9.49 -6.34 -7.02
N VAL A 44 9.61 -5.27 -6.22
CA VAL A 44 10.24 -4.01 -6.65
C VAL A 44 11.73 -4.20 -6.92
N ALA A 45 12.43 -4.99 -6.10
CA ALA A 45 13.82 -5.35 -6.34
C ALA A 45 14.03 -6.10 -7.66
N GLY A 46 13.01 -6.81 -8.13
CA GLY A 46 13.00 -7.50 -9.41
C GLY A 46 12.88 -6.58 -10.64
N ILE A 47 12.36 -5.35 -10.49
CA ILE A 47 12.05 -4.45 -11.61
C ILE A 47 13.31 -4.10 -12.41
N LYS A 48 14.47 -4.00 -11.77
CA LYS A 48 15.76 -3.68 -12.43
C LYS A 48 16.18 -4.70 -13.49
N TYR A 49 15.60 -5.90 -13.48
CA TYR A 49 15.87 -6.96 -14.47
C TYR A 49 14.94 -6.91 -15.69
N LEU A 50 13.92 -6.04 -15.69
CA LEU A 50 13.06 -5.83 -16.85
C LEU A 50 13.75 -4.98 -17.92
N PRO A 51 13.30 -5.06 -19.19
CA PRO A 51 13.69 -4.09 -20.22
C PRO A 51 13.50 -2.64 -19.74
N GLU A 52 14.45 -1.76 -20.07
CA GLU A 52 14.51 -0.39 -19.52
C GLU A 52 13.22 0.42 -19.73
N ASP A 53 12.55 0.22 -20.87
CA ASP A 53 11.30 0.88 -21.23
C ASP A 53 10.09 0.38 -20.41
N CYS A 54 10.19 -0.82 -19.82
CA CYS A 54 9.17 -1.43 -18.98
C CYS A 54 9.33 -1.09 -17.49
N GLN A 55 10.53 -0.72 -17.04
CA GLN A 55 10.82 -0.53 -15.61
C GLN A 55 9.95 0.56 -14.98
N PHE A 56 9.88 1.74 -15.62
CA PHE A 56 9.12 2.86 -15.07
C PHE A 56 7.61 2.60 -15.01
N PRO A 57 6.94 2.11 -16.08
CA PRO A 57 5.52 1.76 -16.01
C PRO A 57 5.20 0.75 -14.90
N VAL A 58 6.03 -0.29 -14.75
CA VAL A 58 5.83 -1.32 -13.72
C VAL A 58 6.04 -0.76 -12.32
N LEU A 59 7.07 0.07 -12.12
CA LEU A 59 7.31 0.76 -10.85
C LEU A 59 6.14 1.69 -10.49
N LEU A 60 5.65 2.49 -11.44
CA LEU A 60 4.52 3.38 -11.21
C LEU A 60 3.27 2.58 -10.81
N ALA A 61 2.99 1.47 -11.49
CA ALA A 61 1.89 0.60 -11.12
C ALA A 61 2.04 0.11 -9.68
N ALA A 62 3.23 -0.39 -9.31
CA ALA A 62 3.50 -0.83 -7.94
C ALA A 62 3.26 0.28 -6.91
N VAL A 63 3.70 1.51 -7.17
CA VAL A 63 3.47 2.67 -6.29
C VAL A 63 1.97 2.99 -6.14
N LEU A 64 1.22 2.98 -7.25
CA LEU A 64 -0.21 3.26 -7.23
C LEU A 64 -1.00 2.19 -6.46
N TYR A 65 -0.66 0.91 -6.65
CA TYR A 65 -1.32 -0.16 -5.91
C TYR A 65 -0.94 -0.13 -4.43
N ALA A 66 0.33 0.12 -4.11
CA ALA A 66 0.81 0.25 -2.73
C ALA A 66 0.12 1.38 -1.95
N ASP A 67 -0.26 2.49 -2.59
CA ASP A 67 -0.93 3.61 -1.91
C ASP A 67 -2.33 3.25 -1.38
N HIS A 68 -2.94 2.14 -1.85
CA HIS A 68 -4.18 1.63 -1.26
C HIS A 68 -3.97 1.14 0.18
N HIS A 69 -2.77 0.68 0.54
CA HIS A 69 -2.46 0.27 1.92
C HIS A 69 -2.62 1.44 2.91
N ARG A 70 -2.35 2.68 2.46
CA ARG A 70 -2.59 3.88 3.27
C ARG A 70 -4.06 4.08 3.56
N LEU A 71 -4.93 3.83 2.58
CA LEU A 71 -6.37 3.96 2.77
C LEU A 71 -6.87 2.89 3.74
N ILE A 72 -6.42 1.63 3.59
CA ILE A 72 -6.77 0.55 4.53
C ILE A 72 -6.39 0.93 5.96
N ARG A 73 -5.18 1.44 6.18
CA ARG A 73 -4.73 1.91 7.51
C ARG A 73 -5.51 3.13 8.02
N ALA A 74 -5.91 4.04 7.15
CA ALA A 74 -6.64 5.26 7.53
C ALA A 74 -8.11 4.99 7.89
N HIS A 75 -8.64 3.83 7.51
CA HIS A 75 -9.99 3.37 7.84
C HIS A 75 -9.99 2.27 8.90
N ASP A 76 -8.98 2.24 9.78
CA ASP A 76 -8.83 1.24 10.85
C ASP A 76 -8.94 -0.22 10.36
N TYR A 77 -8.43 -0.49 9.15
CA TYR A 77 -8.49 -1.80 8.48
C TYR A 77 -9.90 -2.26 8.08
N ASP A 78 -10.90 -1.38 8.15
CA ASP A 78 -12.24 -1.67 7.66
C ASP A 78 -12.28 -1.70 6.12
N VAL A 79 -12.28 -2.91 5.59
CA VAL A 79 -12.43 -3.21 4.16
C VAL A 79 -13.79 -3.82 3.81
N LEU A 80 -14.67 -4.03 4.80
CA LEU A 80 -15.97 -4.69 4.61
C LEU A 80 -17.12 -3.70 4.45
N THR A 81 -17.00 -2.51 5.05
CA THR A 81 -18.07 -1.48 5.02
C THR A 81 -17.74 -0.32 4.08
N ALA A 82 -16.47 -0.12 3.72
CA ALA A 82 -16.01 0.94 2.83
C ALA A 82 -15.16 0.39 1.68
N THR A 83 -15.32 0.95 0.47
CA THR A 83 -14.41 0.67 -0.66
C THR A 83 -13.42 1.82 -0.80
N PRO A 84 -12.17 1.66 -0.33
CA PRO A 84 -11.17 2.72 -0.43
C PRO A 84 -10.71 2.91 -1.88
N GLU A 85 -10.98 4.08 -2.46
CA GLU A 85 -10.50 4.45 -3.79
C GLU A 85 -9.51 5.63 -3.74
N LEU A 86 -8.46 5.55 -4.58
CA LEU A 86 -7.55 6.67 -4.78
C LEU A 86 -8.19 7.75 -5.68
N SER A 87 -8.28 8.97 -5.14
CA SER A 87 -8.72 10.13 -5.92
C SER A 87 -7.79 10.39 -7.12
N THR A 88 -8.35 10.95 -8.20
CA THR A 88 -7.59 11.29 -9.41
C THR A 88 -6.41 12.23 -9.10
N ALA A 89 -6.61 13.19 -8.19
CA ALA A 89 -5.55 14.09 -7.75
C ALA A 89 -4.38 13.35 -7.07
N ARG A 90 -4.68 12.35 -6.24
CA ARG A 90 -3.65 11.51 -5.59
C ARG A 90 -2.87 10.70 -6.62
N LYS A 91 -3.56 10.07 -7.58
CA LYS A 91 -2.93 9.32 -8.69
C LYS A 91 -1.95 10.21 -9.47
N LEU A 92 -2.36 11.43 -9.81
CA LEU A 92 -1.51 12.40 -10.52
C LEU A 92 -0.31 12.85 -9.69
N SER A 93 -0.50 13.10 -8.39
CA SER A 93 0.59 13.44 -7.47
C SER A 93 1.63 12.31 -7.38
N LEU A 94 1.19 11.06 -7.25
CA LEU A 94 2.09 9.89 -7.21
C LEU A 94 2.84 9.72 -8.53
N LEU A 95 2.18 9.89 -9.67
CA LEU A 95 2.84 9.88 -10.98
C LEU A 95 3.96 10.94 -11.04
N ALA A 96 3.65 12.18 -10.69
CA ALA A 96 4.60 13.29 -10.74
C ALA A 96 5.82 13.04 -9.84
N ARG A 97 5.59 12.61 -8.59
CA ARG A 97 6.66 12.28 -7.65
C ARG A 97 7.51 11.11 -8.11
N THR A 98 6.88 10.03 -8.57
CA THR A 98 7.59 8.84 -9.07
C THR A 98 8.44 9.20 -10.28
N ARG A 99 7.89 9.97 -11.23
CA ARG A 99 8.63 10.43 -12.42
C ARG A 99 9.81 11.32 -12.05
N TRP A 100 9.63 12.24 -11.11
CA TRP A 100 10.69 13.11 -10.61
C TRP A 100 11.83 12.29 -10.02
N HIS A 101 11.55 11.40 -9.06
CA HIS A 101 12.58 10.56 -8.46
C HIS A 101 13.25 9.62 -9.47
N TRP A 102 12.49 9.06 -10.41
CA TRP A 102 13.03 8.21 -11.48
C TRP A 102 13.96 8.94 -12.45
N LEU A 103 13.82 10.27 -12.62
CA LEU A 103 14.74 11.04 -13.45
C LEU A 103 16.12 11.17 -12.81
N TRP A 104 16.17 11.28 -11.47
CA TRP A 104 17.40 11.47 -10.70
C TRP A 104 18.05 10.16 -10.26
N ASN A 105 17.25 9.12 -10.03
CA ASN A 105 17.72 7.81 -9.61
C ASN A 105 16.94 6.72 -10.36
N LYS A 106 17.64 5.90 -11.15
CA LYS A 106 17.08 4.80 -11.94
C LYS A 106 16.94 3.50 -11.17
N ASP A 107 17.21 3.52 -9.87
CA ASP A 107 16.99 2.39 -8.99
C ASP A 107 15.50 2.30 -8.56
N PRO A 108 14.77 1.25 -8.95
CA PRO A 108 13.36 1.08 -8.58
C PRO A 108 13.14 1.00 -7.07
N GLU A 109 14.06 0.37 -6.33
CA GLU A 109 13.95 0.18 -4.88
C GLU A 109 14.02 1.53 -4.17
N ALA A 110 15.02 2.34 -4.51
CA ALA A 110 15.20 3.67 -3.95
C ALA A 110 14.06 4.64 -4.32
N VAL A 111 13.52 4.55 -5.53
CA VAL A 111 12.37 5.39 -5.93
C VAL A 111 11.12 4.96 -5.17
N PHE A 112 10.81 3.67 -5.16
CA PHE A 112 9.65 3.12 -4.44
C PHE A 112 9.69 3.51 -2.96
N ALA A 113 10.84 3.34 -2.30
CA ALA A 113 11.04 3.69 -0.90
C ALA A 113 10.72 5.17 -0.57
N LYS A 114 10.93 6.10 -1.51
CA LYS A 114 10.68 7.53 -1.32
C LYS A 114 9.22 7.95 -1.55
N VAL A 115 8.48 7.22 -2.37
CA VAL A 115 7.15 7.63 -2.84
C VAL A 115 6.03 6.71 -2.36
N SER A 116 6.33 5.47 -2.03
CA SER A 116 5.39 4.46 -1.55
C SER A 116 5.10 4.61 -0.06
N THR A 117 3.96 4.08 0.35
CA THR A 117 3.51 3.98 1.75
C THR A 117 3.94 2.66 2.39
N VAL A 118 4.50 1.74 1.60
CA VAL A 118 5.05 0.47 2.08
C VAL A 118 6.41 0.71 2.71
N PRO A 119 6.64 0.29 3.97
CA PRO A 119 7.91 0.45 4.63
C PRO A 119 8.99 -0.41 3.96
N MET A 120 10.08 0.24 3.54
CA MET A 120 11.26 -0.42 2.97
C MET A 120 12.40 -0.47 4.02
N PRO A 121 13.11 -1.60 4.19
CA PRO A 121 14.25 -1.70 5.09
C PRO A 121 15.34 -0.69 4.72
N GLY A 122 15.80 0.11 5.67
CA GLY A 122 16.88 1.09 5.45
C GLY A 122 16.47 2.40 4.77
N ALA A 123 15.19 2.59 4.42
CA ALA A 123 14.69 3.85 3.92
C ALA A 123 14.15 4.71 5.08
N ALA A 124 14.59 5.98 5.17
CA ALA A 124 13.95 6.95 6.04
C ALA A 124 12.48 7.10 5.62
N ARG A 125 11.54 6.95 6.57
CA ARG A 125 10.10 7.10 6.30
C ARG A 125 9.85 8.42 5.55
N PRO A 126 9.05 8.43 4.47
CA PRO A 126 8.65 9.68 3.86
C PRO A 126 7.90 10.52 4.89
N ASP A 127 8.25 11.79 4.99
CA ASP A 127 7.58 12.77 5.86
C ASP A 127 6.07 12.74 5.57
N SER A 128 5.29 12.27 6.55
CA SER A 128 3.84 12.31 6.56
C SER A 128 3.35 13.73 6.90
N GLY A 129 3.86 14.71 6.15
CA GLY A 129 3.72 16.14 6.39
C GLY A 129 3.17 16.89 5.19
N MET A 130 1.87 16.76 4.94
CA MET A 130 1.07 17.89 4.44
C MET A 130 -0.37 17.70 4.93
N GLY A 131 -0.76 18.58 5.85
CA GLY A 131 -2.00 18.50 6.60
C GLY A 131 -3.24 18.53 5.72
N GLU A 132 -4.15 17.61 5.99
CA GLU A 132 -5.56 17.82 5.72
C GLU A 132 -6.05 18.95 6.63
N PRO A 133 -6.75 19.97 6.10
CA PRO A 133 -7.41 20.95 6.94
C PRO A 133 -8.51 20.26 7.74
N ARG A 134 -8.45 20.36 9.07
CA ARG A 134 -9.54 19.92 9.95
C ARG A 134 -10.79 20.73 9.64
N PRO A 135 -11.99 20.12 9.54
CA PRO A 135 -13.22 20.87 9.53
C PRO A 135 -13.38 21.56 10.89
N MET A 136 -13.51 22.88 10.87
CA MET A 136 -13.87 23.67 12.05
C MET A 136 -15.34 23.40 12.36
N GLY A 137 -15.59 22.75 13.50
CA GLY A 137 -16.88 22.73 14.18
C GLY A 137 -16.87 23.71 15.34
#